data_AF-A0A2V8UT57-F1
#
_entry.id   AF-A0A2V8UT57-F1
#
_cell.length_a   1.000
_cell.length_b   1.000
_cell.length_c   1.000
_cell.angle_alpha   90.00
_cell.angle_beta   90.00
_cell.angle_gamma   90.00
#
_symmetry.space_group_name_H-M   'P 1'
#
loop_
_entity.id
_entity.type
_entity.pdbx_description
1 polymer ?
#
loop_
_entity_poly.entity_id
_entity_poly.type
_entity_poly.pdbx_seq_one_letter_code
_entity_poly.pdbx_strand_id
1 'polypeptide(L)'
;MILEQIRGDHRVTVGADKAYDTKDFLAEYRNLQVTPHVAQNTNRNGGSAIDERTTRHTGCSISQKKRKRIEECFGWLKTIAVMRKVPHRGIHKVGWVFTFAAAAYNLVRMRNLLASPSRRERRKAGS
;
A
#
# COMPACT_ATOMS: atom_id res chain seq x y z
N MET A 1 23.16 3.86 -5.20
CA MET A 1 21.68 3.79 -5.18
C MET A 1 21.23 2.88 -4.04
N ILE A 2 20.15 3.17 -3.28
CA ILE A 2 19.75 2.43 -2.05
C ILE A 2 19.61 0.90 -2.26
N LEU A 3 19.34 0.45 -3.49
CA LEU A 3 19.17 -0.96 -3.84
C LEU A 3 20.49 -1.73 -3.96
N GLU A 4 21.60 -1.06 -4.27
CA GLU A 4 22.94 -1.68 -4.31
C GLU A 4 23.43 -2.07 -2.91
N GLN A 5 22.80 -1.53 -1.86
CA GLN A 5 23.15 -1.82 -0.46
C GLN A 5 22.35 -2.98 0.14
N ILE A 6 21.40 -3.57 -0.59
CA ILE A 6 20.61 -4.72 -0.12
C ILE A 6 21.46 -5.99 -0.26
N ARG A 7 22.09 -6.40 0.84
CA ARG A 7 22.90 -7.62 0.92
C ARG A 7 22.01 -8.85 1.07
N GLY A 8 22.10 -9.80 0.14
CA GLY A 8 21.51 -11.14 0.25
C GLY A 8 21.24 -11.81 -1.09
N ASP A 9 21.32 -13.15 -1.14
CA ASP A 9 21.04 -13.99 -2.33
C ASP A 9 19.53 -14.15 -2.63
N HIS A 10 18.69 -13.40 -1.92
CA HIS A 10 17.23 -13.51 -2.01
C HIS A 10 16.69 -12.53 -3.04
N ARG A 11 15.65 -12.98 -3.76
CA ARG A 11 14.96 -12.17 -4.77
C ARG A 11 14.43 -10.87 -4.16
N VAL A 12 15.04 -9.75 -4.54
CA VAL A 12 14.64 -8.41 -4.09
C VAL A 12 13.43 -7.94 -4.88
N THR A 13 12.48 -7.33 -4.19
CA THR A 13 11.26 -6.76 -4.78
C THR A 13 11.17 -5.28 -4.46
N VAL A 14 10.80 -4.45 -5.44
CA VAL A 14 10.51 -3.03 -5.22
C VAL A 14 9.03 -2.75 -5.42
N GLY A 15 8.40 -2.05 -4.48
CA GLY A 15 7.03 -1.57 -4.67
C GLY A 15 7.02 -0.15 -5.22
N ALA A 16 6.26 0.10 -6.29
CA ALA A 16 6.06 1.45 -6.81
C ALA A 16 4.59 1.70 -7.20
N ASP A 17 4.21 2.97 -7.32
CA ASP A 17 2.88 3.36 -7.77
C ASP A 17 2.75 3.39 -9.30
N LYS A 18 1.54 3.63 -9.79
CA LYS A 18 1.20 3.55 -11.23
C LYS A 18 1.96 4.55 -12.12
N ALA A 19 2.45 5.65 -11.57
CA ALA A 19 3.23 6.63 -12.34
C ALA A 19 4.60 6.06 -12.76
N TYR A 20 5.10 5.06 -12.04
CA TYR A 20 6.34 4.34 -12.34
C TYR A 20 6.15 3.17 -13.31
N ASP A 21 4.94 2.98 -13.86
CA ASP A 21 4.67 1.98 -14.89
C ASP A 21 5.16 2.48 -16.26
N THR A 22 6.48 2.65 -16.36
CA THR A 22 7.20 3.07 -17.58
C THR A 22 8.17 1.98 -18.03
N LYS A 23 8.41 1.89 -19.34
CA LYS A 23 9.28 0.85 -19.91
C LYS A 23 10.70 0.96 -19.37
N ASP A 24 11.22 2.19 -19.31
CA ASP A 24 12.59 2.47 -18.87
C ASP A 24 12.78 2.12 -17.39
N PHE A 25 11.82 2.50 -16.54
CA PHE A 25 11.83 2.13 -15.12
C PHE A 25 11.80 0.62 -14.93
N LEU A 26 10.92 -0.10 -15.64
CA LEU A 26 10.85 -1.55 -15.51
C LEU A 26 12.10 -2.25 -16.07
N ALA A 27 12.70 -1.72 -17.14
CA ALA A 27 13.92 -2.26 -17.74
C ALA A 27 15.12 -2.10 -16.79
N GLU A 28 15.30 -0.92 -16.20
CA GLU A 28 16.39 -0.62 -15.26
C GLU A 28 16.37 -1.59 -14.07
N TYR A 29 15.21 -1.81 -13.46
CA TYR A 29 15.10 -2.70 -12.30
C TYR A 29 15.25 -4.18 -12.64
N ARG A 30 14.82 -4.59 -13.85
CA ARG A 30 15.08 -5.96 -14.34
C ARG A 30 16.57 -6.19 -14.58
N ASN A 31 17.30 -5.18 -15.07
CA ASN A 31 18.75 -5.25 -15.24
C ASN A 31 19.47 -5.38 -13.89
N LEU A 32 18.92 -4.78 -12.83
CA LEU A 32 19.40 -4.91 -11.45
C LEU A 32 18.94 -6.21 -10.75
N GLN A 33 18.33 -7.15 -11.48
CA GLN A 33 17.74 -8.39 -10.94
C GLN A 33 16.68 -8.16 -9.83
N VAL A 34 16.13 -6.95 -9.74
CA VAL A 34 15.04 -6.60 -8.82
C VAL A 34 13.70 -6.83 -9.52
N THR A 35 12.76 -7.50 -8.84
CA THR A 35 11.40 -7.67 -9.38
C THR A 35 10.54 -6.45 -9.05
N PRO A 36 10.07 -5.68 -10.05
CA PRO A 36 9.29 -4.48 -9.81
C PRO A 36 7.80 -4.83 -9.59
N HIS A 37 7.29 -4.58 -8.38
CA HIS A 37 5.88 -4.67 -7.99
C HIS A 37 5.17 -3.31 -8.11
N VAL A 38 5.01 -2.87 -9.36
CA VAL A 38 4.37 -1.61 -9.75
C VAL A 38 2.86 -1.82 -9.92
N ALA A 39 2.05 -0.79 -9.65
CA ALA A 39 0.63 -0.82 -10.00
C ALA A 39 0.45 -0.60 -11.52
N GLN A 40 -0.41 -1.39 -12.17
CA GLN A 40 -0.70 -1.22 -13.60
C GLN A 40 -1.33 0.15 -13.88
N ASN A 41 -0.84 0.83 -14.90
CA ASN A 41 -1.42 2.06 -15.41
C ASN A 41 -2.21 1.80 -16.70
N THR A 42 -3.41 1.26 -16.54
CA THR A 42 -4.30 0.92 -17.66
C THR A 42 -4.85 2.13 -18.42
N ASN A 43 -4.78 3.33 -17.82
CA ASN A 43 -5.32 4.56 -18.41
C ASN A 43 -4.30 5.29 -19.29
N ARG A 44 -3.08 4.76 -19.43
CA ARG A 44 -2.02 5.34 -20.25
C ARG A 44 -2.22 4.96 -21.72
N ASN A 45 -1.96 5.90 -22.63
CA ASN A 45 -1.87 5.60 -24.07
C ASN A 45 -0.76 4.57 -24.33
N GLY A 46 -1.12 3.43 -24.92
CA GLY A 46 -0.23 2.27 -25.12
C GLY A 46 -0.28 1.21 -24.02
N GLY A 47 -1.15 1.37 -23.01
CA GLY A 47 -1.37 0.39 -21.95
C GLY A 47 -0.28 0.34 -20.88
N SER A 48 -0.44 -0.61 -19.97
CA SER A 48 0.48 -0.88 -18.86
C SER A 48 1.80 -1.47 -19.38
N ALA A 49 2.94 -0.98 -18.88
CA ALA A 49 4.25 -1.51 -19.26
C ALA A 49 4.62 -2.77 -18.45
N ILE A 50 4.01 -2.95 -17.28
CA ILE A 50 4.18 -4.16 -16.47
C ILE A 50 3.32 -5.32 -17.00
N ASP A 51 3.98 -6.48 -17.14
CA ASP A 51 3.39 -7.70 -17.70
C ASP A 51 2.47 -8.45 -16.71
N GLU A 52 1.63 -9.34 -17.26
CA GLU A 52 0.71 -10.17 -16.47
C GLU A 52 1.43 -11.19 -15.58
N ARG A 53 2.68 -11.57 -15.90
CA ARG A 53 3.46 -12.53 -15.11
C ARG A 53 3.66 -12.03 -13.67
N THR A 54 3.76 -10.71 -13.50
CA THR A 54 3.96 -10.06 -12.20
C THR A 54 2.65 -9.74 -11.49
N THR A 55 1.56 -9.53 -12.23
CA THR A 55 0.26 -9.12 -11.68
C THR A 55 -0.72 -10.28 -11.45
N ARG A 56 -0.50 -11.45 -12.07
CA ARG A 56 -1.34 -12.66 -11.93
C ARG A 56 -1.42 -13.20 -10.50
N HIS A 57 -0.41 -12.92 -9.68
CA HIS A 57 -0.34 -13.49 -8.33
C HIS A 57 -1.32 -12.78 -7.39
N THR A 58 -2.15 -13.55 -6.69
CA THR A 58 -3.13 -13.05 -5.69
C THR A 58 -2.48 -12.11 -4.67
N GLY A 59 -1.21 -12.35 -4.32
CA GLY A 59 -0.44 -11.47 -3.43
C GLY A 59 -0.27 -10.04 -3.96
N CYS A 60 -0.17 -9.85 -5.27
CA CYS A 60 -0.10 -8.53 -5.90
C CYS A 60 -1.41 -7.77 -5.71
N SER A 61 -2.56 -8.40 -5.97
CA SER A 61 -3.88 -7.80 -5.74
C SER A 61 -4.12 -7.45 -4.26
N ILE A 62 -3.73 -8.34 -3.34
CA ILE A 62 -3.84 -8.10 -1.89
C ILE A 62 -2.96 -6.92 -1.48
N SER A 63 -1.71 -6.88 -1.97
CA SER A 63 -0.77 -5.79 -1.69
C SER A 63 -1.33 -4.44 -2.15
N GLN A 64 -1.86 -4.36 -3.38
CA GLN A 64 -2.49 -3.13 -3.89
C GLN A 64 -3.69 -2.69 -3.05
N LYS A 65 -4.55 -3.63 -2.61
CA LYS A 65 -5.66 -3.32 -1.68
C LYS A 65 -5.16 -2.80 -0.33
N LYS A 66 -4.08 -3.38 0.22
CA LYS A 66 -3.48 -2.91 1.48
C LYS A 66 -2.87 -1.51 1.33
N ARG A 67 -2.19 -1.22 0.21
CA ARG A 67 -1.64 0.11 -0.10
C ARG A 67 -2.74 1.17 -0.13
N LYS A 68 -3.85 0.94 -0.82
CA LYS A 68 -4.98 1.90 -0.83
C LYS A 68 -5.58 2.15 0.55
N ARG A 69 -5.66 1.12 1.40
CA ARG A 69 -6.16 1.27 2.78
C ARG A 69 -5.24 2.11 3.67
N ILE A 70 -3.93 2.13 3.41
CA ILE A 70 -3.02 3.00 4.16
C ILE A 70 -3.34 4.47 3.88
N GLU A 71 -3.74 4.80 2.66
CA GLU A 71 -4.11 6.16 2.26
C GLU A 71 -5.38 6.63 2.97
N GLU A 72 -6.37 5.75 3.14
CA GLU A 72 -7.58 6.04 3.94
C GLU A 72 -7.22 6.37 5.40
N CYS A 73 -6.32 5.58 6.01
CA CYS A 73 -5.82 5.82 7.35
C CYS A 73 -5.11 7.18 7.45
N PHE A 74 -4.17 7.46 6.54
CA PHE A 74 -3.46 8.74 6.50
C PHE A 74 -4.39 9.93 6.23
N GLY A 75 -5.42 9.74 5.39
CA GLY A 75 -6.46 10.74 5.15
C GLY A 75 -7.24 11.05 6.42
N TRP A 76 -7.66 10.01 7.15
CA TRP A 76 -8.37 10.17 8.43
C TRP A 76 -7.49 10.84 9.49
N LEU A 77 -6.23 10.42 9.61
CA LEU A 77 -5.28 11.03 10.55
C LEU A 77 -5.08 12.52 10.27
N LYS A 78 -4.91 12.90 9.00
CA LYS A 78 -4.72 14.30 8.61
C LYS A 78 -5.96 15.15 8.87
N THR A 79 -7.15 14.61 8.61
CA THR A 79 -8.41 15.37 8.64
C THR A 79 -9.07 15.37 10.01
N ILE A 80 -9.13 14.22 10.69
CA ILE A 80 -9.85 14.04 11.96
C ILE A 80 -8.90 14.11 13.15
N ALA A 81 -7.72 13.51 13.06
CA ALA A 81 -6.73 13.54 14.16
C ALA A 81 -5.82 14.80 14.12
N VAL A 82 -6.13 15.78 13.27
CA VAL A 82 -5.40 17.07 13.16
C VAL A 82 -3.90 16.87 12.84
N MET A 83 -3.53 15.74 12.27
CA MET A 83 -2.13 15.41 11.95
C MET A 83 -1.62 16.10 10.67
N ARG A 84 -2.43 16.97 10.03
CA ARG A 84 -2.00 17.76 8.88
C ARG A 84 -0.94 18.80 9.26
N LYS A 85 -1.03 19.39 10.46
CA LYS A 85 -0.03 20.30 11.04
C LYS A 85 0.09 19.96 12.52
N VAL A 86 1.10 19.17 12.89
CA VAL A 86 1.28 18.70 14.26
C VAL A 86 1.90 19.81 15.12
N PRO A 87 1.24 20.25 16.21
CA PRO A 87 1.73 21.36 17.04
C PRO A 87 2.86 20.96 18.01
N HIS A 88 3.27 19.68 17.99
CA HIS A 88 4.26 19.14 18.92
C HIS A 88 5.68 19.23 18.34
N ARG A 89 6.63 19.63 19.19
CA ARG A 89 8.07 19.61 18.88
C ARG A 89 8.69 18.31 19.39
N GLY A 90 9.52 17.68 18.55
CA GLY A 90 10.30 16.48 18.87
C GLY A 90 9.70 15.16 18.35
N ILE A 91 10.56 14.31 17.78
CA ILE A 91 10.17 13.04 17.13
C ILE A 91 9.44 12.07 18.07
N HIS A 92 9.85 12.02 19.34
CA HIS A 92 9.24 11.13 20.33
C HIS A 92 7.78 11.52 20.62
N LYS A 93 7.52 12.83 20.78
CA LYS A 93 6.18 13.34 21.08
C LYS A 93 5.24 13.17 19.88
N VAL A 94 5.74 13.48 18.68
CA VAL A 94 5.02 13.25 17.42
C VAL A 94 4.72 11.76 17.21
N GLY A 95 5.69 10.88 17.50
CA GLY A 95 5.52 9.43 17.38
C GLY A 95 4.46 8.85 18.33
N TRP A 96 4.41 9.34 19.57
CA TRP A 96 3.36 8.97 20.53
C TRP A 96 1.97 9.38 20.06
N VAL A 97 1.79 10.64 19.65
CA VAL A 97 0.50 11.15 19.17
C VAL A 97 0.07 10.43 17.89
N PHE A 98 1.02 10.14 17.00
CA PHE A 98 0.75 9.34 15.80
C PHE A 98 0.26 7.93 16.14
N THR A 99 0.95 7.23 17.06
CA THR A 99 0.56 5.88 17.50
C THR A 99 -0.82 5.87 18.15
N PHE A 100 -1.07 6.85 19.02
CA PHE A 100 -2.38 7.01 19.67
C PHE A 100 -3.50 7.24 18.65
N ALA A 101 -3.28 8.15 17.69
CA ALA A 101 -4.27 8.44 16.64
C ALA A 101 -4.50 7.23 15.71
N ALA A 102 -3.45 6.46 15.39
CA ALA A 102 -3.57 5.23 14.62
C ALA A 102 -4.36 4.14 15.39
N ALA A 103 -4.17 4.03 16.71
CA ALA A 103 -4.96 3.14 17.56
C ALA A 103 -6.44 3.55 17.58
N ALA A 104 -6.73 4.84 17.69
CA ALA A 104 -8.09 5.36 17.61
C ALA A 104 -8.75 5.06 16.24
N TYR A 105 -7.99 5.22 15.14
CA TYR A 105 -8.47 4.83 13.81
C TYR A 105 -8.83 3.34 13.73
N ASN A 106 -8.04 2.46 14.35
CA ASN A 106 -8.36 1.03 14.40
C ASN A 106 -9.70 0.77 15.09
N LEU A 107 -10.05 1.48 16.16
CA LEU A 107 -11.35 1.37 16.83
C LEU A 107 -12.50 1.79 15.89
N VAL A 108 -12.38 2.94 15.24
CA VAL A 108 -13.38 3.44 14.27
C VAL A 108 -13.56 2.46 13.13
N ARG A 109 -12.46 1.88 12.64
CA ARG A 109 -12.49 0.87 11.59
C ARG A 109 -13.16 -0.43 12.04
N MET A 110 -12.87 -0.90 13.26
CA MET A 110 -13.52 -2.10 13.81
C MET A 110 -15.03 -1.91 13.92
N ARG A 111 -15.52 -0.74 14.35
CA ARG A 111 -16.96 -0.41 14.34
C ARG A 111 -17.58 -0.64 12.96
N ASN A 112 -16.98 -0.12 11.89
CA ASN A 112 -17.51 -0.27 10.54
C ASN A 112 -17.46 -1.74 10.05
N LEU A 113 -16.43 -2.49 10.46
CA LEU A 113 -16.30 -3.91 10.13
C LEU A 113 -17.33 -4.78 10.87
N LEU A 114 -17.71 -4.42 12.10
CA LEU A 114 -18.73 -5.11 12.88
C LEU A 114 -20.15 -4.80 12.37
N ALA A 115 -20.39 -3.57 11.90
CA ALA A 115 -21.67 -3.17 11.30
C ALA A 115 -21.91 -3.79 9.91
N SER A 116 -20.86 -4.28 9.25
CA SER A 116 -20.97 -5.01 7.99
C SER A 116 -20.99 -6.52 8.29
N PRO A 117 -22.07 -7.27 8.02
CA PRO A 117 -22.07 -8.71 8.25
C PRO A 117 -20.92 -9.32 7.47
N SER A 118 -20.15 -10.17 8.15
CA SER A 118 -18.91 -10.71 7.61
C SER A 118 -19.23 -11.45 6.30
N ARG A 119 -18.32 -11.38 5.31
CA ARG A 119 -18.49 -12.12 4.04
C ARG A 119 -18.68 -13.64 4.25
N ARG A 120 -18.33 -14.16 5.44
CA ARG A 120 -18.59 -15.53 5.88
C ARG A 120 -20.05 -15.78 6.23
N GLU A 121 -20.74 -14.84 6.89
CA GLU A 121 -22.17 -14.97 7.23
C GLU A 121 -23.06 -14.84 6.00
N ARG A 122 -22.73 -13.94 5.07
CA ARG A 122 -23.48 -13.79 3.81
C ARG A 122 -23.45 -15.03 2.90
N ARG A 123 -22.44 -15.88 3.02
CA ARG A 123 -22.36 -17.15 2.27
C ARG A 123 -23.17 -18.28 2.91
N LYS A 124 -23.44 -18.21 4.22
CA LYS A 124 -24.28 -19.18 4.92
C LYS A 124 -25.78 -18.85 4.82
N ALA A 125 -26.13 -17.58 4.61
CA ALA A 125 -27.52 -17.12 4.51
C ALA A 125 -28.11 -17.23 3.07
N GLY A 126 -27.36 -17.78 2.11
CA GLY A 126 -27.78 -17.95 0.72
C GLY A 126 -27.63 -19.38 0.20
N SER A 127 -27.61 -20.37 1.10
CA SER A 127 -27.65 -21.81 0.82
C SER A 127 -28.85 -22.43 1.50
#